data_AF-A0A4U6N5G7-F1
#
_entry.id   AF-A0A4U6N5G7-F1
#
_cell.length_a   1.000
_cell.length_b   1.000
_cell.length_c   1.000
_cell.angle_alpha   90.00
_cell.angle_beta   90.00
_cell.angle_gamma   90.00
#
_symmetry.space_group_name_H-M   'P 1'
#
loop_
_entity.id
_entity.type
_entity.pdbx_description
1 polymer ?
#
loop_
_entity_poly.entity_id
_entity_poly.type
_entity_poly.pdbx_seq_one_letter_code
_entity_poly.pdbx_strand_id
1 'polypeptide(L)'
;MTVVLTRTRHEEYVEAAEEAFAHCPEVRNLSLVSVEVRSGLLTAHFEGRRGDFRGPFGIAVRLPQDAFERQPSERVARDSVREWVHRNLVTRASEAYQASIGHQRGYTPDGVWWLVRERTVPRGARSANAASLN
;
A
#
# COMPACT_ATOMS: atom_id res chain seq x y z
N MET A 1 -10.70 -19.54 -23.26
CA MET A 1 -9.96 -19.92 -22.04
C MET A 1 -9.65 -18.63 -21.30
N THR A 2 -10.55 -18.22 -20.41
CA THR A 2 -10.54 -16.89 -19.80
C THR A 2 -9.73 -16.96 -18.52
N VAL A 3 -8.56 -16.34 -18.54
CA VAL A 3 -7.53 -16.56 -17.54
C VAL A 3 -7.84 -15.75 -16.27
N VAL A 4 -8.07 -16.46 -15.18
CA VAL A 4 -8.27 -15.99 -13.80
C VAL A 4 -6.93 -15.60 -13.16
N LEU A 5 -6.20 -14.63 -13.75
CA LEU A 5 -4.87 -14.20 -13.24
C LEU A 5 -4.91 -12.97 -12.35
N THR A 6 -5.98 -12.17 -12.39
CA THR A 6 -6.08 -10.92 -11.59
C THR A 6 -6.42 -11.19 -10.12
N ARG A 7 -7.16 -12.26 -9.82
CA ARG A 7 -7.56 -12.58 -8.44
C ARG A 7 -6.39 -13.17 -7.64
N THR A 8 -5.64 -14.08 -8.26
CA THR A 8 -4.47 -14.76 -7.67
C THR A 8 -3.37 -13.79 -7.25
N ARG A 9 -3.14 -12.72 -8.01
CA ARG A 9 -2.06 -11.75 -7.70
C ARG A 9 -2.42 -10.72 -6.65
N HIS A 10 -3.70 -10.37 -6.46
CA HIS A 10 -4.09 -9.49 -5.37
C HIS A 10 -3.86 -10.14 -4.01
N GLU A 11 -4.15 -11.44 -3.91
CA GLU A 11 -3.91 -12.26 -2.72
C GLU A 11 -2.41 -12.31 -2.40
N GLU A 12 -1.52 -12.42 -3.41
CA GLU A 12 -0.07 -12.36 -3.20
C GLU A 12 0.41 -11.06 -2.54
N TYR A 13 -0.15 -9.90 -2.90
CA TYR A 13 0.19 -8.61 -2.27
C TYR A 13 -0.33 -8.53 -0.83
N VAL A 14 -1.51 -9.11 -0.56
CA VAL A 14 -2.09 -9.18 0.79
C VAL A 14 -1.23 -10.09 1.67
N GLU A 15 -0.95 -11.31 1.23
CA GLU A 15 -0.12 -12.27 1.96
C GLU A 15 1.30 -11.71 2.23
N ALA A 16 1.92 -11.09 1.22
CA ALA A 16 3.23 -10.48 1.39
C ALA A 16 3.21 -9.31 2.39
N ALA A 17 2.12 -8.55 2.46
CA ALA A 17 1.96 -7.49 3.45
C ALA A 17 1.77 -8.05 4.87
N GLU A 18 0.95 -9.08 5.03
CA GLU A 18 0.77 -9.77 6.31
C GLU A 18 2.10 -10.37 6.82
N GLU A 19 2.81 -11.09 5.95
CA GLU A 19 4.13 -11.67 6.25
C GLU A 19 5.14 -10.59 6.65
N ALA A 20 5.17 -9.47 5.92
CA ALA A 20 6.10 -8.39 6.20
C ALA A 20 5.79 -7.72 7.55
N PHE A 21 4.53 -7.42 7.86
CA PHE A 21 4.18 -6.83 9.16
C PHE A 21 4.38 -7.80 10.34
N ALA A 22 4.31 -9.11 10.11
CA ALA A 22 4.59 -10.11 11.13
C ALA A 22 6.10 -10.25 11.45
N HIS A 23 6.98 -10.03 10.47
CA HIS A 23 8.39 -10.39 10.59
C HIS A 23 9.39 -9.23 10.42
N CYS A 24 8.99 -8.07 9.87
CA CYS A 24 9.91 -6.97 9.61
C CYS A 24 10.18 -6.11 10.87
N PRO A 25 11.45 -5.97 11.30
CA PRO A 25 11.80 -5.15 12.45
C PRO A 25 11.46 -3.65 12.29
N GLU A 26 11.45 -3.14 11.06
CA GLU A 26 11.15 -1.73 10.71
C GLU A 26 9.76 -1.28 11.17
N VAL A 27 8.80 -2.21 11.23
CA VAL A 27 7.41 -1.95 11.61
C VAL A 27 7.05 -2.59 12.94
N ARG A 28 8.02 -3.00 13.77
CA ARG A 28 7.77 -3.62 15.09
C ARG A 28 6.92 -2.79 16.06
N ASN A 29 6.83 -1.48 15.83
CA ASN A 29 6.02 -0.56 16.61
C ASN A 29 4.63 -0.34 16.01
N LEU A 30 4.29 -1.07 14.96
CA LEU A 30 3.02 -1.04 14.25
C LEU A 30 2.42 -2.44 14.27
N SER A 31 1.14 -2.54 14.62
CA SER A 31 0.42 -3.82 14.59
C SER A 31 -0.58 -3.77 13.46
N LEU A 32 -0.43 -4.64 12.45
CA LEU A 32 -1.36 -4.71 11.33
C LEU A 32 -2.76 -5.11 11.84
N VAL A 33 -3.77 -4.33 11.48
CA VAL A 33 -5.19 -4.57 11.81
C VAL A 33 -5.91 -5.21 10.64
N SER A 34 -5.70 -4.66 9.44
CA SER A 34 -6.32 -5.15 8.22
C SER A 34 -5.49 -4.74 7.01
N VAL A 35 -5.49 -5.57 5.98
CA VAL A 35 -4.94 -5.23 4.68
C VAL A 35 -5.86 -5.74 3.57
N GLU A 36 -6.05 -4.95 2.52
CA GLU A 36 -6.85 -5.33 1.37
C GLU A 36 -6.33 -4.71 0.07
N VAL A 37 -6.63 -5.37 -1.05
CA VAL A 37 -6.45 -4.78 -2.39
C VAL A 37 -7.80 -4.42 -2.96
N ARG A 38 -8.00 -3.13 -3.25
CA ARG A 38 -9.24 -2.64 -3.87
C ARG A 38 -8.94 -1.53 -4.88
N SER A 39 -9.58 -1.62 -6.05
CA SER A 39 -9.48 -0.61 -7.11
C SER A 39 -8.04 -0.26 -7.53
N GLY A 40 -7.11 -1.23 -7.47
CA GLY A 40 -5.69 -1.02 -7.81
C GLY A 40 -4.86 -0.34 -6.71
N LEU A 41 -5.37 -0.25 -5.48
CA LEU A 41 -4.63 0.16 -4.30
C LEU A 41 -4.46 -1.03 -3.35
N LEU A 42 -3.26 -1.17 -2.79
CA LEU A 42 -3.04 -1.94 -1.56
C LEU A 42 -3.22 -1.00 -0.38
N THR A 43 -4.17 -1.32 0.48
CA THR A 43 -4.57 -0.51 1.63
C THR A 43 -4.32 -1.30 2.89
N ALA A 44 -3.57 -0.74 3.84
CA ALA A 44 -3.32 -1.36 5.14
C ALA A 44 -3.68 -0.40 6.27
N HIS A 45 -4.33 -0.93 7.29
CA HIS A 45 -4.58 -0.25 8.56
C HIS A 45 -3.76 -0.91 9.66
N PHE A 46 -3.23 -0.10 10.57
CA PHE A 46 -2.42 -0.57 11.67
C PHE A 46 -2.57 0.30 12.91
N GLU A 47 -2.42 -0.32 14.07
CA GLU A 47 -2.29 0.36 15.36
C GLU A 47 -0.83 0.75 15.60
N GLY A 48 -0.61 1.82 16.35
CA GLY A 48 0.71 2.14 16.88
C GLY A 48 1.10 1.21 18.04
N ARG A 49 2.27 1.46 18.62
CA ARG A 49 2.72 0.71 19.81
C ARG A 49 1.72 0.87 20.96
N ARG A 50 1.71 -0.08 21.90
CA ARG A 50 0.87 0.02 23.10
C ARG A 50 1.07 1.37 23.80
N GLY A 51 -0.03 2.10 24.02
CA GLY A 51 -0.03 3.45 24.61
C GLY A 51 0.01 4.59 23.58
N ASP A 52 0.10 4.28 22.28
CA ASP A 52 -0.15 5.26 21.23
C ASP A 52 -1.63 5.31 20.87
N PHE A 53 -2.32 6.34 21.37
CA PHE A 53 -3.76 6.55 21.16
C PHE A 53 -4.08 7.40 19.93
N ARG A 54 -3.10 7.58 19.03
CA ARG A 54 -3.26 8.31 17.76
C ARG A 54 -3.75 7.42 16.61
N GLY A 55 -3.83 6.10 16.83
CA GLY A 55 -4.35 5.14 15.88
C GLY A 55 -5.89 5.08 15.85
N PRO A 56 -6.48 4.43 14.85
CA PRO A 56 -5.82 3.62 13.82
C PRO A 56 -5.18 4.46 12.72
N PHE A 57 -4.03 4.00 12.23
CA PHE A 57 -3.30 4.61 11.11
C PHE A 57 -3.59 3.85 9.81
N GLY A 58 -3.45 4.55 8.68
CA GLY A 58 -3.67 3.96 7.36
C GLY A 58 -2.57 4.31 6.36
N ILE A 59 -2.29 3.37 5.46
CA ILE A 59 -1.52 3.58 4.24
C ILE A 59 -2.28 3.03 3.04
N ALA A 60 -2.36 3.81 1.97
CA ALA A 60 -2.90 3.35 0.69
C ALA A 60 -1.88 3.67 -0.41
N VAL A 61 -1.41 2.62 -1.10
CA VAL A 61 -0.40 2.72 -2.16
C VAL A 61 -0.87 2.03 -3.43
N ARG A 62 -0.54 2.62 -4.57
CA ARG A 62 -0.99 2.13 -5.87
C ARG A 62 -0.17 0.93 -6.32
N LEU A 63 -0.86 -0.13 -6.72
CA LEU A 63 -0.22 -1.28 -7.34
C LEU A 63 0.40 -0.90 -8.69
N PRO A 64 1.58 -1.45 -9.03
CA PRO A 64 2.29 -1.11 -10.26
C PRO A 64 1.49 -1.53 -11.51
N GLN A 65 1.09 -0.57 -12.35
CA GLN A 65 0.21 -0.81 -13.52
C GLN A 65 0.81 -1.73 -14.58
N ASP A 66 2.14 -1.69 -14.77
CA ASP A 66 2.86 -2.41 -15.85
C ASP A 66 3.45 -3.76 -15.40
N ALA A 67 3.46 -4.04 -14.09
CA ALA A 67 3.92 -5.34 -13.56
C ALA A 67 2.99 -6.50 -13.95
N PHE A 68 1.83 -6.19 -14.52
CA PHE A 68 0.79 -7.15 -14.89
C PHE A 68 0.91 -7.66 -16.34
N GLU A 69 1.73 -7.03 -17.20
CA GLU A 69 1.72 -7.34 -18.65
C GLU A 69 2.85 -8.26 -19.13
N ARG A 70 3.95 -8.41 -18.38
CA ARG A 70 4.97 -9.42 -18.67
C ARG A 70 4.85 -10.52 -17.63
N GLN A 71 4.85 -11.79 -18.06
CA GLN A 71 4.88 -12.95 -17.17
C GLN A 71 6.34 -13.29 -16.83
N PRO A 72 6.92 -12.77 -15.72
CA PRO A 72 8.10 -13.40 -15.15
C PRO A 72 7.73 -14.79 -14.61
N SER A 73 8.73 -15.65 -14.41
CA SER A 73 8.53 -16.92 -13.71
C SER A 73 7.93 -16.68 -12.31
N GLU A 74 7.12 -17.61 -11.82
CA GLU A 74 6.38 -17.46 -10.54
C GLU A 74 7.28 -17.06 -9.36
N ARG A 75 8.50 -17.63 -9.29
CA ARG A 75 9.47 -17.28 -8.25
C ARG A 75 9.93 -15.83 -8.34
N VAL A 76 10.25 -15.36 -9.55
CA VAL A 76 10.67 -13.97 -9.79
C VAL A 76 9.51 -13.00 -9.55
N ALA A 77 8.28 -13.41 -9.89
CA ALA A 77 7.07 -12.66 -9.59
C ALA A 77 6.91 -12.48 -8.06
N ARG A 78 7.00 -13.57 -7.29
CA ARG A 78 6.82 -13.52 -5.82
C ARG A 78 7.90 -12.71 -5.12
N ASP A 79 9.17 -12.90 -5.48
CA ASP A 79 10.27 -12.10 -4.92
C ASP A 79 10.09 -10.61 -5.27
N SER A 80 9.60 -10.30 -6.47
CA SER A 80 9.29 -8.92 -6.86
C SER A 80 8.10 -8.32 -6.10
N VAL A 81 7.08 -9.11 -5.75
CA VAL A 81 5.94 -8.67 -4.93
C VAL A 81 6.39 -8.36 -3.50
N ARG A 82 7.17 -9.26 -2.88
CA ARG A 82 7.71 -9.06 -1.53
C ARG A 82 8.60 -7.83 -1.45
N GLU A 83 9.52 -7.66 -2.40
CA GLU A 83 10.38 -6.48 -2.47
C GLU A 83 9.55 -5.20 -2.65
N TRP A 84 8.55 -5.26 -3.54
CA TRP A 84 7.66 -4.13 -3.78
C TRP A 84 6.87 -3.75 -2.52
N VAL A 85 6.30 -4.73 -1.82
CA VAL A 85 5.57 -4.52 -0.55
C VAL A 85 6.50 -3.95 0.52
N HIS A 86 7.71 -4.50 0.67
CA HIS A 86 8.67 -3.97 1.63
C HIS A 86 8.95 -2.48 1.38
N ARG A 87 9.32 -2.14 0.13
CA ARG A 87 9.69 -0.77 -0.23
C ARG A 87 8.51 0.21 -0.16
N ASN A 88 7.36 -0.19 -0.68
CA ASN A 88 6.23 0.73 -0.88
C ASN A 88 5.23 0.73 0.27
N LEU A 89 5.15 -0.35 1.05
CA LEU A 89 4.26 -0.45 2.20
C LEU A 89 5.05 -0.30 3.50
N VAL A 90 6.00 -1.20 3.77
CA VAL A 90 6.67 -1.30 5.08
C VAL A 90 7.53 -0.07 5.36
N THR A 91 8.48 0.24 4.49
CA THR A 91 9.39 1.38 4.66
C THR A 91 8.62 2.69 4.75
N ARG A 92 7.68 2.92 3.82
CA ARG A 92 6.86 4.14 3.81
C ARG A 92 5.94 4.25 5.02
N ALA A 93 5.33 3.16 5.49
CA ALA A 93 4.52 3.16 6.69
C ALA A 93 5.37 3.50 7.93
N SER A 94 6.56 2.90 8.05
CA SER A 94 7.48 3.18 9.16
C SER A 94 7.94 4.63 9.16
N GLU A 95 8.43 5.14 8.03
CA GLU A 95 8.87 6.53 7.87
C GLU A 95 7.76 7.53 8.18
N ALA A 96 6.57 7.33 7.60
CA ALA A 96 5.45 8.23 7.81
C ALA A 96 4.92 8.17 9.26
N TYR A 97 4.95 6.99 9.89
CA TYR A 97 4.61 6.86 11.31
C TYR A 97 5.60 7.60 12.19
N GLN A 98 6.92 7.49 11.94
CA GLN A 98 7.92 8.25 12.69
C GLN A 98 7.75 9.76 12.48
N ALA A 99 7.51 10.21 11.25
CA ALA A 99 7.28 11.61 10.93
C ALA A 99 6.01 12.17 11.61
N SER A 100 5.01 11.32 11.87
CA SER A 100 3.80 11.73 12.60
C SER A 100 4.05 12.06 14.07
N ILE A 101 5.17 11.62 14.67
CA ILE A 101 5.47 11.84 16.08
C ILE A 101 5.62 13.34 16.33
N GLY A 102 4.85 13.86 17.30
CA GLY A 102 4.81 15.30 17.61
C GLY A 102 3.76 16.10 16.83
N HIS A 103 3.06 15.48 15.88
CA HIS A 103 1.92 16.10 15.20
C HIS A 103 0.61 15.71 15.90
N GLN A 104 -0.35 16.64 15.99
CA GLN A 104 -1.53 16.46 16.84
C GLN A 104 -2.82 16.01 16.13
N ARG A 105 -2.88 15.82 14.81
CA ARG A 105 -4.11 15.36 14.12
C ARG A 105 -3.87 15.04 12.63
N GLY A 106 -4.59 14.05 12.12
CA GLY A 106 -4.77 13.81 10.68
C GLY A 106 -5.84 12.77 10.32
N TYR A 107 -6.84 12.59 11.19
CA TYR A 107 -7.95 11.66 10.96
C TYR A 107 -8.85 12.14 9.83
N THR A 108 -9.24 11.22 8.96
CA THR A 108 -10.32 11.42 8.00
C THR A 108 -11.68 11.00 8.59
N PRO A 109 -12.80 11.26 7.89
CA PRO A 109 -14.15 10.92 8.39
C PRO A 109 -14.40 9.43 8.65
N ASP A 110 -13.56 8.55 8.10
CA ASP A 110 -13.55 7.10 8.37
C ASP A 110 -12.87 6.75 9.71
N GLY A 111 -12.39 7.75 10.47
CA GLY A 111 -11.71 7.55 11.74
C GLY A 111 -10.27 7.06 11.62
N VAL A 112 -9.69 7.06 10.42
CA VAL A 112 -8.31 6.61 10.16
C VAL A 112 -7.40 7.81 9.95
N TRP A 113 -6.23 7.80 10.58
CA TRP A 113 -5.17 8.74 10.24
C TRP A 113 -4.34 8.21 9.09
N TRP A 114 -4.65 8.65 7.87
CA TRP A 114 -3.87 8.27 6.68
C TRP A 114 -2.50 8.93 6.67
N LEU A 115 -1.47 8.13 6.91
CA LEU A 115 -0.07 8.54 6.87
C LEU A 115 0.40 8.70 5.42
N VAL A 116 -0.11 7.86 4.52
CA VAL A 116 0.10 7.95 3.07
C VAL A 116 -1.22 7.58 2.39
N ARG A 117 -1.69 8.42 1.47
CA ARG A 117 -2.94 8.16 0.73
C ARG A 117 -2.80 8.49 -0.75
N GLU A 118 -2.38 7.49 -1.52
CA GLU A 118 -2.39 7.60 -2.98
C GLU A 118 -3.81 7.51 -3.52
N ARG A 119 -4.09 8.29 -4.57
CA ARG A 119 -5.39 8.29 -5.24
C ARG A 119 -5.37 7.28 -6.39
N THR A 120 -6.49 6.62 -6.65
CA THR A 120 -6.69 5.93 -7.93
C THR A 120 -6.83 6.98 -9.04
N VAL A 121 -6.03 6.88 -10.10
CA VAL A 121 -6.28 7.68 -11.32
C VAL A 121 -7.26 6.88 -12.17
N PRO A 122 -8.44 7.41 -12.54
CA PRO A 122 -9.34 6.71 -13.45
C PRO A 122 -8.60 6.48 -14.77
N ARG A 123 -8.77 5.28 -15.35
CA ARG A 123 -8.03 4.74 -16.51
C ARG A 123 -8.21 5.55 -17.83
N GLY A 124 -8.78 6.74 -17.78
CA GLY A 124 -8.96 7.67 -18.92
C GLY A 124 -8.23 9.01 -18.79
N ALA A 125 -7.54 9.31 -17.68
CA ALA A 125 -6.83 10.58 -17.52
C ALA A 125 -5.40 10.52 -18.11
N ARG A 126 -5.25 10.07 -19.36
CA ARG A 126 -4.06 10.38 -20.15
C ARG A 126 -4.24 11.79 -20.69
N SER A 127 -3.44 12.71 -20.15
CA SER A 127 -3.11 14.06 -20.65
C SER A 127 -3.84 14.51 -21.91
N ALA A 128 -5.02 15.11 -21.75
CA ALA A 128 -5.43 16.21 -22.62
C ALA A 128 -4.79 17.49 -22.06
N ASN A 129 -3.47 17.63 -22.25
CA ASN A 129 -2.75 18.90 -22.00
C ASN A 129 -1.41 18.87 -22.74
N ALA A 130 -1.50 18.83 -24.07
CA ALA A 130 -0.40 19.15 -24.98
C ALA A 130 -0.98 19.74 -26.28
N ALA A 131 -1.91 20.67 -26.17
CA ALA A 131 -2.37 21.49 -27.28
C ALA A 131 -3.09 22.71 -26.73
N SER A 132 -2.32 23.69 -26.27
CA SER A 132 -2.65 25.11 -26.26
C SER A 132 -1.58 25.82 -25.44
N LEU A 133 -0.60 26.37 -26.13
CA LEU A 133 -0.03 27.69 -25.83
C LEU A 133 0.67 28.13 -27.12
N ASN A 134 0.15 29.22 -27.65
CA ASN A 134 0.67 29.97 -28.80
C ASN A 134 2.11 30.44 -28.58
#